data_AF-A0A1B9JWY7-F1
#
_entry.id   AF-A0A1B9JWY7-F1
#
_cell.length_a   1.000
_cell.length_b   1.000
_cell.length_c   1.000
_cell.angle_alpha   90.00
_cell.angle_beta   90.00
_cell.angle_gamma   90.00
#
_symmetry.space_group_name_H-M   'P 1'
#
loop_
_entity.id
_entity.type
_entity.pdbx_description
1 polymer ?
#
loop_
_entity_poly.entity_id
_entity_poly.type
_entity_poly.pdbx_seq_one_letter_code
_entity_poly.pdbx_strand_id
1 'polypeptide(L)'
;MVIDIEKQFEAHVYMDYNNPCVEWNIARGVINTPDCFPEDERKQLLSIFMANILSNDTAVKLIRELYLEDIRTKYYSNEVSRLRGFFVFADLESLVNFWECNNWGSHFRDEYLTDVGVYSTKYSKLDSNWISEIINDDGTLKENCEYSAHKYWKGEPHPMKPPIWENIIEGSITIWSLETKLEALKNIEALWPNSINILDYAISCAMIGNFDGQVVPIITGNLENIEISIDYAIRMKHRLDPYFIAEINEHRKKYPNKHSGLQKNNIEDHLPDLQNYSKKLNLQSKVKFNNFVLSIYKNWFNSQINNINLNSM
;
A
#
# COMPACT_ATOMS: atom_id res chain seq x y z
N MET A 1 20.86 15.59 5.93
CA MET A 1 21.72 14.63 5.21
C MET A 1 20.97 13.31 5.25
N VAL A 2 20.19 13.02 4.22
CA VAL A 2 19.42 11.77 4.11
C VAL A 2 20.41 10.72 3.66
N ILE A 3 20.64 9.71 4.49
CA ILE A 3 21.30 8.49 4.02
C ILE A 3 20.15 7.60 3.59
N ASP A 4 19.83 7.62 2.29
CA ASP A 4 18.98 6.60 1.68
C ASP A 4 19.76 5.28 1.74
N ILE A 5 19.62 4.56 2.85
CA ILE A 5 20.16 3.21 2.95
C ILE A 5 19.14 2.31 2.27
N GLU A 6 19.38 2.01 1.00
CA GLU A 6 18.69 0.90 0.33
C GLU A 6 18.95 -0.37 1.14
N LYS A 7 17.87 -0.99 1.62
CA LYS A 7 17.93 -2.23 2.39
C LYS A 7 17.17 -3.33 1.67
N GLN A 8 17.80 -4.49 1.60
CA GLN A 8 17.18 -5.74 1.17
C GLN A 8 17.17 -6.72 2.34
N PHE A 9 16.00 -7.25 2.68
CA PHE A 9 15.83 -8.19 3.78
C PHE A 9 14.58 -9.05 3.61
N GLU A 10 14.52 -10.15 4.34
CA GLU A 10 13.35 -11.04 4.40
C GLU A 10 12.41 -10.57 5.52
N ALA A 11 11.11 -10.64 5.28
CA ALA A 11 10.12 -10.25 6.28
C ALA A 11 8.81 -11.01 6.08
N HIS A 12 7.90 -10.83 7.04
CA HIS A 12 6.53 -11.30 6.95
C HIS A 12 5.56 -10.12 6.85
N VAL A 13 4.49 -10.28 6.08
CA VAL A 13 3.43 -9.26 5.94
C VAL A 13 2.06 -9.93 5.97
N TYR A 14 1.09 -9.25 6.58
CA TYR A 14 -0.31 -9.62 6.47
C TYR A 14 -0.93 -8.96 5.24
N MET A 15 -1.45 -9.77 4.33
CA MET A 15 -2.14 -9.30 3.12
C MET A 15 -3.59 -9.76 3.15
N ASP A 16 -4.52 -8.88 2.81
CA ASP A 16 -5.95 -9.21 2.78
C ASP A 16 -6.30 -9.95 1.49
N TYR A 17 -6.35 -11.29 1.56
CA TYR A 17 -6.70 -12.14 0.43
C TYR A 17 -8.18 -12.04 0.03
N ASN A 18 -9.05 -11.41 0.83
CA ASN A 18 -10.46 -11.26 0.44
C ASN A 18 -10.71 -10.04 -0.45
N ASN A 19 -9.69 -9.22 -0.71
CA ASN A 19 -9.80 -8.06 -1.58
C ASN A 19 -9.17 -8.38 -2.95
N PRO A 20 -9.97 -8.53 -4.02
CA PRO A 20 -9.46 -8.84 -5.36
C PRO A 20 -8.44 -7.83 -5.91
N CYS A 21 -8.47 -6.57 -5.46
CA CYS A 21 -7.45 -5.59 -5.81
C CYS A 21 -6.08 -5.93 -5.18
N VAL A 22 -6.09 -6.49 -3.97
CA VAL A 22 -4.88 -7.00 -3.30
C VAL A 22 -4.47 -8.32 -3.93
N GLU A 23 -5.39 -9.28 -4.13
CA GLU A 23 -5.10 -10.56 -4.79
C GLU A 23 -4.47 -10.39 -6.17
N TRP A 24 -4.92 -9.42 -6.95
CA TRP A 24 -4.29 -9.08 -8.23
C TRP A 24 -2.80 -8.75 -8.06
N ASN A 25 -2.47 -7.92 -7.07
CA ASN A 25 -1.09 -7.54 -6.77
C ASN A 25 -0.28 -8.71 -6.17
N ILE A 26 -0.93 -9.60 -5.41
CA ILE A 26 -0.33 -10.85 -4.94
C ILE A 26 0.04 -11.74 -6.12
N ALA A 27 -0.90 -12.00 -7.04
CA ALA A 27 -0.67 -12.81 -8.23
C ALA A 27 0.39 -12.18 -9.15
N ARG A 28 0.43 -10.85 -9.25
CA ARG A 28 1.49 -10.08 -9.92
C ARG A 28 2.88 -10.35 -9.30
N GLY A 29 2.93 -10.62 -8.00
CA GLY A 29 4.13 -11.06 -7.27
C GLY A 29 5.01 -9.95 -6.71
N VAL A 30 4.77 -8.68 -7.07
CA VAL A 30 5.47 -7.51 -6.51
C VAL A 30 4.47 -6.40 -6.25
N ILE A 31 4.54 -5.78 -5.08
CA ILE A 31 3.70 -4.65 -4.68
C ILE A 31 4.60 -3.49 -4.27
N ASN A 32 4.30 -2.29 -4.78
CA ASN A 32 5.09 -1.09 -4.52
C ASN A 32 4.28 -0.07 -3.71
N THR A 33 4.94 0.59 -2.77
CA THR A 33 4.36 1.74 -2.06
C THR A 33 4.13 2.92 -3.01
N PRO A 34 3.19 3.83 -2.71
CA PRO A 34 2.96 5.04 -3.50
C PRO A 34 4.22 5.86 -3.82
N ASP A 35 5.18 5.91 -2.89
CA ASP A 35 6.39 6.72 -3.03
C ASP A 35 7.42 6.15 -4.01
N CYS A 36 7.26 4.90 -4.46
CA CYS A 36 8.07 4.32 -5.53
C CYS A 36 7.68 4.85 -6.92
N PHE A 37 6.45 5.36 -7.08
CA PHE A 37 5.95 5.81 -8.37
C PHE A 37 6.55 7.17 -8.76
N PRO A 38 6.65 7.46 -10.06
CA PRO A 38 7.04 8.77 -10.56
C PRO A 38 6.25 9.92 -9.91
N GLU A 39 6.89 11.08 -9.77
CA GLU A 39 6.34 12.21 -9.00
C GLU A 39 5.00 12.74 -9.53
N ASP A 40 4.80 12.68 -10.85
CA ASP A 40 3.56 13.03 -11.56
C ASP A 40 2.38 12.11 -11.19
N GLU A 41 2.67 10.87 -10.78
CA GLU A 41 1.68 9.85 -10.46
C GLU A 41 1.44 9.75 -8.95
N ARG A 42 2.52 9.75 -8.14
CA ARG A 42 2.48 9.40 -6.70
C ARG A 42 1.54 10.23 -5.82
N LYS A 43 1.18 11.44 -6.27
CA LYS A 43 0.33 12.39 -5.52
C LYS A 43 -1.13 11.94 -5.41
N GLN A 44 -1.58 11.10 -6.35
CA GLN A 44 -2.93 10.54 -6.39
C GLN A 44 -3.04 9.21 -5.65
N LEU A 45 -1.91 8.53 -5.51
CA LEU A 45 -1.85 7.18 -5.02
C LEU A 45 -1.98 7.15 -3.50
N LEU A 46 -2.85 6.27 -3.03
CA LEU A 46 -2.99 5.93 -1.62
C LEU A 46 -2.32 4.58 -1.37
N SER A 47 -1.83 4.37 -0.14
CA SER A 47 -1.56 3.02 0.31
C SER A 47 -2.88 2.26 0.48
N ILE A 48 -2.84 0.93 0.40
CA ILE A 48 -4.01 0.07 0.69
C ILE A 48 -4.52 0.34 2.12
N PHE A 49 -3.62 0.52 3.08
CA PHE A 49 -3.97 0.86 4.46
C PHE A 49 -4.75 2.17 4.55
N MET A 50 -4.28 3.20 3.85
CA MET A 50 -4.94 4.51 3.82
C MET A 50 -6.30 4.45 3.12
N ALA A 51 -6.39 3.76 1.98
CA ALA A 51 -7.65 3.50 1.29
C ALA A 51 -8.64 2.79 2.22
N ASN A 52 -8.21 1.77 2.96
CA ASN A 52 -9.04 1.07 3.94
C ASN A 52 -9.50 1.96 5.10
N ILE A 53 -8.64 2.86 5.61
CA ILE A 53 -9.04 3.81 6.66
C ILE A 53 -10.14 4.74 6.14
N LEU A 54 -9.91 5.35 4.98
CA LEU A 54 -10.85 6.29 4.39
C LEU A 54 -12.17 5.61 3.99
N SER A 55 -12.11 4.35 3.54
CA SER A 55 -13.29 3.55 3.20
C SER A 55 -14.13 3.09 4.40
N ASN A 56 -13.63 3.16 5.63
CA ASN A 56 -14.34 2.58 6.78
C ASN A 56 -15.30 3.56 7.49
N ASP A 57 -15.57 4.76 6.95
CA ASP A 57 -16.46 5.83 7.46
C ASP A 57 -16.30 6.21 8.96
N THR A 58 -15.33 5.63 9.66
CA THR A 58 -15.06 5.82 11.08
C THR A 58 -13.89 6.79 11.23
N ALA A 59 -14.21 8.08 11.43
CA ALA A 59 -13.19 9.10 11.63
C ALA A 59 -12.25 8.83 12.80
N VAL A 60 -12.62 7.98 13.77
CA VAL A 60 -11.79 7.64 14.93
C VAL A 60 -10.45 7.03 14.48
N LYS A 61 -10.47 6.04 13.58
CA LYS A 61 -9.25 5.42 13.06
C LYS A 61 -8.43 6.40 12.22
N LEU A 62 -9.06 7.30 11.46
CA LEU A 62 -8.31 8.31 10.74
C LEU A 62 -7.66 9.31 11.70
N ILE A 63 -8.42 9.87 12.65
CA ILE A 63 -7.96 10.91 13.58
C ILE A 63 -6.72 10.48 14.35
N ARG A 64 -6.66 9.23 14.82
CA ARG A 64 -5.48 8.73 15.55
C ARG A 64 -4.23 8.62 14.67
N GLU A 65 -4.38 8.15 13.43
CA GLU A 65 -3.26 8.05 12.49
C GLU A 65 -2.80 9.45 12.05
N LEU A 66 -3.73 10.41 11.91
CA LEU A 66 -3.39 11.81 11.66
C LEU A 66 -2.65 12.47 12.82
N TYR A 67 -3.02 12.13 14.05
CA TYR A 67 -2.31 12.61 15.23
C TYR A 67 -0.87 12.09 15.25
N LEU A 68 -0.67 10.80 14.98
CA LEU A 68 0.67 10.21 14.84
C LEU A 68 1.44 10.85 13.69
N GLU A 69 0.81 11.05 12.54
CA GLU A 69 1.42 11.64 11.35
C GLU A 69 1.84 13.11 11.57
N ASP A 70 1.07 13.88 12.35
CA ASP A 70 1.41 15.25 12.72
C ASP A 70 2.69 15.31 13.58
N ILE A 71 2.79 14.45 14.60
CA ILE A 71 4.00 14.31 15.43
C ILE A 71 5.19 13.86 14.57
N ARG A 72 4.99 12.85 13.70
CA ARG A 72 6.03 12.38 12.77
C ARG A 72 6.55 13.51 11.89
N THR A 73 5.66 14.25 11.25
CA THR A 73 6.02 15.31 10.31
C THR A 73 6.78 16.44 11.01
N LYS A 74 6.38 16.80 12.24
CA LYS A 74 7.01 17.89 13.00
C LYS A 74 8.35 17.52 13.62
N TYR A 75 8.50 16.29 14.13
CA TYR A 75 9.63 15.94 14.99
C TYR A 75 10.48 14.77 14.46
N TYR A 76 9.94 13.94 13.58
CA TYR A 76 10.54 12.69 13.10
C TYR A 76 10.38 12.53 11.58
N SER A 77 10.65 13.60 10.81
CA SER A 77 10.35 13.67 9.37
C SER A 77 11.07 12.62 8.52
N ASN A 78 12.13 12.00 9.07
CA ASN A 78 12.89 10.93 8.43
C ASN A 78 12.25 9.55 8.59
N GLU A 79 11.31 9.39 9.52
CA GLU A 79 10.57 8.15 9.71
C GLU A 79 9.51 7.99 8.63
N VAL A 80 9.23 6.75 8.25
CA VAL A 80 8.24 6.38 7.24
C VAL A 80 6.82 6.66 7.77
N SER A 81 5.99 7.27 6.92
CA SER A 81 4.58 7.48 7.25
C SER A 81 3.83 6.14 7.33
N ARG A 82 3.13 5.92 8.44
CA ARG A 82 2.14 4.83 8.62
C ARG A 82 1.05 4.84 7.55
N LEU A 83 0.76 6.00 6.98
CA LEU A 83 -0.29 6.18 5.96
C LEU A 83 0.21 5.87 4.55
N ARG A 84 1.51 5.66 4.34
CA ARG A 84 2.09 5.46 3.00
C ARG A 84 2.90 4.17 2.87
N GLY A 85 3.59 3.76 3.93
CA GLY A 85 4.45 2.58 3.91
C GLY A 85 3.73 1.24 4.05
N PHE A 86 4.47 0.17 3.83
CA PHE A 86 4.05 -1.19 4.21
C PHE A 86 4.47 -1.50 5.64
N PHE A 87 3.60 -2.19 6.37
CA PHE A 87 3.90 -2.78 7.66
C PHE A 87 4.45 -4.19 7.46
N VAL A 88 5.64 -4.46 7.98
CA VAL A 88 6.31 -5.77 7.89
C VAL A 88 6.92 -6.17 9.23
N PHE A 89 7.02 -7.48 9.48
CA PHE A 89 7.76 -8.05 10.60
C PHE A 89 9.06 -8.64 10.06
N ALA A 90 10.21 -8.04 10.36
CA ALA A 90 11.51 -8.55 9.91
C ALA A 90 12.11 -9.61 10.86
N ASP A 91 11.51 -9.84 12.01
CA ASP A 91 11.94 -10.85 12.96
C ASP A 91 10.76 -11.70 13.46
N LEU A 92 11.03 -13.00 13.59
CA LEU A 92 10.05 -13.99 14.04
C LEU A 92 9.64 -13.77 15.50
N GLU A 93 10.53 -13.23 16.34
CA GLU A 93 10.24 -12.97 17.75
C GLU A 93 9.10 -11.95 17.89
N SER A 94 9.12 -10.87 17.11
CA SER A 94 8.04 -9.88 17.08
C SER A 94 6.73 -10.48 16.60
N LEU A 95 6.77 -11.40 15.62
CA LEU A 95 5.58 -12.11 15.14
C LEU A 95 5.00 -13.06 16.22
N VAL A 96 5.87 -13.78 16.93
CA VAL A 96 5.47 -14.65 18.05
C VAL A 96 4.88 -13.80 19.19
N ASN A 97 5.57 -12.74 19.60
CA ASN A 97 5.08 -11.81 20.62
C ASN A 97 3.75 -11.18 20.20
N PHE A 98 3.59 -10.87 18.91
CA PHE A 98 2.37 -10.36 18.34
C PHE A 98 1.20 -11.36 18.49
N TRP A 99 1.42 -12.64 18.18
CA TRP A 99 0.42 -13.70 18.36
C TRP A 99 0.08 -13.97 19.83
N GLU A 100 1.08 -14.02 20.71
CA GLU A 100 0.86 -14.29 22.14
C GLU A 100 0.07 -13.18 22.84
N CYS A 101 0.13 -11.95 22.33
CA CYS A 101 -0.57 -10.81 22.92
C CYS A 101 -2.09 -10.79 22.66
N ASN A 102 -2.65 -11.66 21.79
CA ASN A 102 -4.08 -11.93 21.56
C ASN A 102 -5.06 -10.74 21.40
N ASN A 103 -4.58 -9.51 21.26
CA ASN A 103 -5.39 -8.28 21.39
C ASN A 103 -5.43 -7.40 20.12
N TRP A 104 -4.97 -7.90 18.98
CA TRP A 104 -4.81 -7.08 17.77
C TRP A 104 -6.00 -7.15 16.78
N GLY A 105 -7.06 -7.90 17.12
CA GLY A 105 -8.35 -7.90 16.42
C GLY A 105 -8.53 -9.01 15.36
N SER A 106 -9.77 -9.23 14.93
CA SER A 106 -10.20 -10.38 14.11
C SER A 106 -9.72 -10.40 12.65
N HIS A 107 -8.94 -9.39 12.23
CA HIS A 107 -8.45 -9.25 10.85
C HIS A 107 -7.05 -9.87 10.65
N PHE A 108 -6.35 -10.21 11.73
CA PHE A 108 -5.11 -10.99 11.66
C PHE A 108 -5.48 -12.48 11.65
N ARG A 109 -5.41 -13.08 10.46
CA ARG A 109 -5.62 -14.51 10.25
C ARG A 109 -4.31 -15.12 9.79
N ASP A 110 -4.01 -16.34 10.24
CA ASP A 110 -2.77 -17.02 9.87
C ASP A 110 -2.66 -17.21 8.35
N GLU A 111 -3.80 -17.44 7.69
CA GLU A 111 -3.91 -17.53 6.22
C GLU A 111 -3.49 -16.23 5.50
N TYR A 112 -3.45 -15.09 6.20
CA TYR A 112 -3.06 -13.79 5.62
C TYR A 112 -1.58 -13.47 5.76
N LEU A 113 -0.84 -14.24 6.55
CA LEU A 113 0.59 -14.07 6.72
C LEU A 113 1.34 -14.66 5.52
N THR A 114 2.28 -13.91 4.95
CA THR A 114 3.12 -14.40 3.86
C THR A 114 4.58 -13.99 4.04
N ASP A 115 5.48 -14.78 3.46
CA ASP A 115 6.90 -14.47 3.39
C ASP A 115 7.20 -13.59 2.17
N VAL A 116 7.95 -12.51 2.41
CA VAL A 116 8.30 -11.53 1.38
C VAL A 116 9.77 -11.15 1.42
N GLY A 117 10.30 -10.89 0.23
CA GLY A 117 11.52 -10.12 0.07
C GLY A 117 11.19 -8.63 0.05
N VAL A 118 11.86 -7.84 0.89
CA VAL A 118 11.67 -6.40 0.96
C VAL A 118 12.83 -5.69 0.27
N TYR A 119 12.52 -4.73 -0.58
CA TYR A 119 13.43 -3.69 -1.03
C TYR A 119 12.93 -2.36 -0.48
N SER A 120 13.70 -1.72 0.39
CA SER A 120 13.30 -0.52 1.12
C SER A 120 14.22 0.65 0.78
N THR A 121 13.64 1.79 0.40
CA THR A 121 14.34 3.07 0.24
C THR A 121 14.31 3.88 1.53
N LYS A 122 13.26 3.72 2.34
CA LYS A 122 13.19 4.20 3.73
C LYS A 122 12.59 3.15 4.65
N TYR A 123 13.03 3.18 5.90
CA TYR A 123 12.76 2.16 6.89
C TYR A 123 12.63 2.79 8.28
N SER A 124 11.55 2.44 8.98
CA SER A 124 11.32 2.75 10.40
C SER A 124 11.15 1.46 11.18
N LYS A 125 11.79 1.36 12.36
CA LYS A 125 11.62 0.24 13.30
C LYS A 125 11.02 0.78 14.59
N LEU A 126 9.77 0.41 14.86
CA LEU A 126 8.95 1.04 15.90
C LEU A 126 8.38 -0.05 16.80
N ASP A 127 8.24 0.22 18.10
CA ASP A 127 7.63 -0.75 19.03
C ASP A 127 6.12 -0.52 19.12
N SER A 128 5.37 -1.47 18.59
CA SER A 128 3.90 -1.49 18.55
C SER A 128 3.26 -1.45 19.94
N ASN A 129 3.96 -1.81 21.01
CA ASN A 129 3.42 -1.72 22.36
C ASN A 129 3.02 -0.29 22.75
N TRP A 130 3.70 0.73 22.24
CA TRP A 130 3.35 2.13 22.53
C TRP A 130 1.99 2.53 21.98
N ILE A 131 1.50 1.88 20.92
CA ILE A 131 0.16 2.14 20.36
C ILE A 131 -0.93 1.92 21.41
N SER A 132 -0.76 0.92 22.29
CA SER A 132 -1.69 0.66 23.39
C SER A 132 -1.70 1.76 24.45
N GLU A 133 -0.67 2.59 24.53
CA GLU A 133 -0.60 3.77 25.41
C GLU A 133 -1.03 5.07 24.72
N ILE A 134 -1.34 5.01 23.43
CA ILE A 134 -1.79 6.16 22.62
C ILE A 134 -3.29 6.08 22.36
N ILE A 135 -3.83 4.87 22.24
CA ILE A 135 -5.21 4.62 21.80
C ILE A 135 -5.97 3.84 22.88
N ASN A 136 -7.22 4.22 23.12
CA ASN A 136 -8.18 3.51 23.96
C ASN A 136 -8.76 2.29 23.21
N ASP A 137 -9.39 1.37 23.95
CA ASP A 137 -10.02 0.17 23.37
C ASP A 137 -11.13 0.50 22.36
N ASP A 138 -11.79 1.66 22.50
CA ASP A 138 -12.78 2.17 21.55
C ASP A 138 -12.17 2.84 20.30
N GLY A 139 -10.84 2.85 20.20
CA GLY A 139 -10.06 3.41 19.11
C GLY A 139 -9.76 4.91 19.23
N THR A 140 -10.30 5.60 20.23
CA THR A 140 -10.05 7.04 20.46
C THR A 140 -8.66 7.30 21.04
N LEU A 141 -8.16 8.54 20.93
CA LEU A 141 -6.88 8.93 21.53
C LEU A 141 -7.00 9.00 23.06
N LYS A 142 -6.02 8.45 23.77
CA LYS A 142 -5.86 8.60 25.22
C LYS A 142 -5.52 10.05 25.59
N GLU A 143 -5.95 10.47 26.77
CA GLU A 143 -5.49 11.76 27.33
C GLU A 143 -3.98 11.72 27.57
N ASN A 144 -3.28 12.81 27.27
CA ASN A 144 -1.83 12.95 27.43
C ASN A 144 -0.98 11.89 26.67
N CYS A 145 -1.48 11.36 25.55
CA CYS A 145 -0.79 10.36 24.73
C CYS A 145 0.46 10.86 23.99
N GLU A 146 0.75 12.17 24.02
CA GLU A 146 1.86 12.80 23.28
C GLU A 146 3.22 12.18 23.63
N TYR A 147 3.48 11.96 24.92
CA TYR A 147 4.71 11.31 25.37
C TYR A 147 4.88 9.93 24.72
N SER A 148 3.85 9.10 24.76
CA SER A 148 3.86 7.76 24.16
C SER A 148 4.03 7.81 22.64
N ALA A 149 3.43 8.80 21.97
CA ALA A 149 3.60 9.01 20.53
C ALA A 149 5.04 9.39 20.15
N HIS A 150 5.70 10.23 20.95
CA HIS A 150 7.13 10.52 20.78
C HIS A 150 8.01 9.27 21.00
N LYS A 151 7.68 8.45 22.00
CA LYS A 151 8.40 7.20 22.27
C LYS A 151 8.27 6.19 21.14
N TYR A 152 7.05 6.04 20.63
CA TYR A 152 6.75 5.25 19.44
C TYR A 152 7.61 5.70 18.26
N TRP A 153 7.53 6.97 17.85
CA TRP A 153 8.24 7.48 16.67
C TRP A 153 9.76 7.50 16.80
N LYS A 154 10.28 7.56 18.02
CA LYS A 154 11.72 7.45 18.27
C LYS A 154 12.23 6.00 18.16
N GLY A 155 11.34 5.02 18.04
CA GLY A 155 11.69 3.60 18.02
C GLY A 155 12.22 3.11 19.36
N GLU A 156 11.83 3.73 20.47
CA GLU A 156 12.24 3.25 21.80
C GLU A 156 11.46 1.98 22.17
N PRO A 157 12.10 0.95 22.73
CA PRO A 157 11.37 -0.21 23.24
C PRO A 157 10.51 0.19 24.45
N HIS A 158 9.32 -0.39 24.56
CA HIS A 158 8.43 -0.18 25.68
C HIS A 158 9.06 -0.79 26.96
N PRO A 159 9.07 -0.06 28.10
CA PRO A 159 9.85 -0.48 29.27
C PRO A 159 9.28 -1.72 29.99
N MET A 160 7.98 -2.00 29.81
CA MET A 160 7.26 -3.03 30.59
C MET A 160 6.88 -4.27 29.79
N LYS A 161 7.10 -4.30 28.47
CA LYS A 161 6.65 -5.38 27.59
C LYS A 161 7.80 -5.78 26.66
N PRO A 162 7.94 -7.07 26.29
CA PRO A 162 8.81 -7.47 25.19
C PRO A 162 8.44 -6.67 23.93
N PRO A 163 9.40 -6.04 23.23
CA PRO A 163 9.11 -5.26 22.05
C PRO A 163 8.39 -6.08 20.98
N ILE A 164 7.42 -5.46 20.33
CA ILE A 164 6.82 -5.97 19.10
C ILE A 164 7.30 -5.01 18.02
N TRP A 165 8.38 -5.38 17.34
CA TRP A 165 8.94 -4.53 16.30
C TRP A 165 8.07 -4.57 15.06
N GLU A 166 7.36 -3.48 14.84
CA GLU A 166 6.67 -3.18 13.60
C GLU A 166 7.61 -2.35 12.73
N ASN A 167 7.93 -2.87 11.56
CA ASN A 167 8.78 -2.16 10.62
C ASN A 167 7.90 -1.53 9.54
N ILE A 168 8.08 -0.24 9.30
CA ILE A 168 7.35 0.47 8.24
C ILE A 168 8.35 0.82 7.14
N ILE A 169 8.02 0.44 5.90
CA ILE A 169 8.92 0.67 4.76
C ILE A 169 8.26 1.45 3.63
N GLU A 170 9.02 2.38 3.04
CA GLU A 170 8.82 2.86 1.68
C GLU A 170 9.66 1.99 0.75
N GLY A 171 9.07 1.48 -0.33
CA GLY A 171 9.73 0.55 -1.22
C GLY A 171 8.78 -0.49 -1.85
N SER A 172 9.35 -1.66 -2.09
CA SER A 172 8.70 -2.78 -2.78
C SER A 172 8.75 -4.04 -1.92
N ILE A 173 7.67 -4.82 -1.96
CA ILE A 173 7.63 -6.17 -1.42
C ILE A 173 7.45 -7.17 -2.55
N THR A 174 8.20 -8.27 -2.50
CA THR A 174 8.14 -9.38 -3.46
C THR A 174 7.58 -10.60 -2.76
N ILE A 175 6.48 -11.16 -3.29
CA ILE A 175 5.80 -12.30 -2.69
C ILE A 175 6.55 -13.59 -3.05
N TRP A 176 7.12 -14.25 -2.03
CA TRP A 176 7.93 -15.44 -2.23
C TRP A 176 7.10 -16.72 -2.23
N SER A 177 6.06 -16.78 -1.40
CA SER A 177 5.16 -17.94 -1.34
C SER A 177 4.51 -18.21 -2.69
N LEU A 178 4.88 -19.34 -3.30
CA LEU A 178 4.30 -19.79 -4.56
C LEU A 178 2.83 -20.18 -4.38
N GLU A 179 2.50 -20.83 -3.26
CA GLU A 179 1.14 -21.24 -2.91
C GLU A 179 0.21 -20.02 -2.85
N THR A 180 0.59 -18.99 -2.10
CA THR A 180 -0.08 -17.69 -2.02
C THR A 180 -0.36 -17.09 -3.41
N LYS A 181 0.64 -17.11 -4.30
CA LYS A 181 0.49 -16.56 -5.67
C LYS A 181 -0.44 -17.40 -6.53
N LEU A 182 -0.38 -18.72 -6.42
CA LEU A 182 -1.24 -19.65 -7.17
C LEU A 182 -2.69 -19.58 -6.71
N GLU A 183 -2.93 -19.42 -5.40
CA GLU A 183 -4.27 -19.23 -4.86
C GLU A 183 -4.86 -17.90 -5.33
N ALA A 184 -4.12 -16.79 -5.21
CA ALA A 184 -4.55 -15.49 -5.72
C ALA A 184 -4.84 -15.55 -7.23
N LEU A 185 -3.96 -16.19 -8.02
CA LEU A 185 -4.18 -16.39 -9.44
C LEU A 185 -5.49 -17.14 -9.74
N LYS A 186 -5.75 -18.24 -9.02
CA LYS A 186 -6.97 -19.05 -9.18
C LYS A 186 -8.22 -18.21 -8.91
N ASN A 187 -8.19 -17.39 -7.86
CA ASN A 187 -9.31 -16.52 -7.50
C ASN A 187 -9.54 -15.42 -8.55
N ILE A 188 -8.46 -14.78 -9.03
CA ILE A 188 -8.51 -13.79 -10.10
C ILE A 188 -9.02 -14.42 -11.41
N GLU A 189 -8.61 -15.63 -11.76
CA GLU A 189 -9.09 -16.33 -12.95
C GLU A 189 -10.57 -16.67 -12.87
N ALA A 190 -11.06 -17.03 -11.68
CA ALA A 190 -12.48 -17.27 -11.48
C ALA A 190 -13.31 -15.98 -11.57
N LEU A 191 -12.78 -14.86 -11.06
CA LEU A 191 -13.49 -13.58 -11.01
C LEU A 191 -13.42 -12.81 -12.35
N TRP A 192 -12.25 -12.79 -12.98
CA TRP A 192 -11.98 -12.06 -14.23
C TRP A 192 -11.23 -12.93 -15.24
N PRO A 193 -11.87 -13.99 -15.79
CA PRO A 193 -11.23 -14.94 -16.70
C PRO A 193 -10.66 -14.28 -17.97
N ASN A 194 -11.28 -13.18 -18.42
CA ASN A 194 -10.87 -12.44 -19.61
C ASN A 194 -9.73 -11.44 -19.35
N SER A 195 -9.28 -11.29 -18.10
CA SER A 195 -8.19 -10.38 -17.71
C SER A 195 -6.85 -11.08 -17.52
N ILE A 196 -6.78 -12.39 -17.81
CA ILE A 196 -5.57 -13.19 -17.56
C ILE A 196 -4.37 -12.75 -18.41
N ASN A 197 -4.59 -12.34 -19.66
CA ASN A 197 -3.51 -11.78 -20.48
C ASN A 197 -3.00 -10.43 -19.94
N ILE A 198 -3.88 -9.63 -19.32
CA ILE A 198 -3.50 -8.41 -18.62
C ILE A 198 -2.64 -8.74 -17.39
N LEU A 199 -3.01 -9.77 -16.63
CA LEU A 199 -2.25 -10.23 -15.48
C LEU A 199 -0.88 -10.79 -15.87
N ASP A 200 -0.79 -11.58 -16.96
CA ASP A 200 0.48 -12.08 -17.49
C ASP A 200 1.42 -10.94 -17.91
N TYR A 201 0.87 -9.90 -18.53
CA TYR A 201 1.59 -8.64 -18.81
C TYR A 201 2.06 -7.98 -17.50
N ALA A 202 1.19 -7.87 -16.50
CA ALA A 202 1.51 -7.27 -15.20
C ALA A 202 2.66 -8.00 -14.48
N ILE A 203 2.63 -9.33 -14.47
CA ILE A 203 3.69 -10.18 -13.91
C ILE A 203 5.01 -9.91 -14.65
N SER A 204 4.98 -9.86 -15.97
CA SER A 204 6.19 -9.62 -16.77
C SER A 204 6.78 -8.22 -16.52
N CYS A 205 5.92 -7.21 -16.36
CA CYS A 205 6.33 -5.86 -15.96
C CYS A 205 7.00 -5.87 -14.58
N ALA A 206 6.41 -6.57 -13.61
CA ALA A 206 6.97 -6.69 -12.26
C ALA A 206 8.37 -7.31 -12.26
N MET A 207 8.59 -8.35 -13.09
CA MET A 207 9.87 -9.06 -13.17
C MET A 207 11.03 -8.19 -13.67
N ILE A 208 10.75 -7.14 -14.44
CA ILE A 208 11.76 -6.18 -14.92
C ILE A 208 11.78 -4.88 -14.10
N GLY A 209 11.07 -4.85 -12.96
CA GLY A 209 11.02 -3.69 -12.07
C GLY A 209 10.11 -2.54 -12.54
N ASN A 210 9.22 -2.78 -13.52
CA ASN A 210 8.24 -1.78 -13.95
C ASN A 210 6.98 -1.83 -13.07
N PHE A 211 6.25 -0.71 -12.98
CA PHE A 211 5.03 -0.57 -12.18
C PHE A 211 3.74 -0.88 -12.94
N ASP A 212 3.81 -1.05 -14.27
CA ASP A 212 2.64 -1.43 -15.06
C ASP A 212 2.00 -2.73 -14.55
N GLY A 213 0.68 -2.77 -14.65
CA GLY A 213 -0.18 -3.83 -14.16
C GLY A 213 -0.39 -3.86 -12.66
N GLN A 214 0.19 -2.95 -11.86
CA GLN A 214 -0.15 -2.85 -10.44
C GLN A 214 -1.52 -2.18 -10.26
N VAL A 215 -2.38 -2.78 -9.43
CA VAL A 215 -3.62 -2.16 -8.94
C VAL A 215 -3.27 -1.22 -7.79
N VAL A 216 -3.67 0.04 -7.88
CA VAL A 216 -3.41 1.05 -6.84
C VAL A 216 -4.72 1.77 -6.50
N PRO A 217 -4.99 2.01 -5.20
CA PRO A 217 -6.06 2.92 -4.82
C PRO A 217 -5.65 4.35 -5.13
N ILE A 218 -6.60 5.12 -5.65
CA ILE A 218 -6.44 6.52 -5.99
C ILE A 218 -7.56 7.34 -5.36
N ILE A 219 -7.28 8.61 -5.10
CA ILE A 219 -8.31 9.58 -4.75
C ILE A 219 -8.74 10.34 -6.01
N THR A 220 -10.04 10.37 -6.28
CA THR A 220 -10.64 11.12 -7.39
C THR A 220 -11.76 12.00 -6.87
N GLY A 221 -12.22 12.95 -7.68
CA GLY A 221 -13.37 13.76 -7.32
C GLY A 221 -13.58 15.02 -8.14
N ASN A 222 -14.43 15.89 -7.61
CA ASN A 222 -14.63 17.26 -8.07
C ASN A 222 -14.70 18.21 -6.86
N LEU A 223 -13.82 19.22 -6.82
CA LEU A 223 -13.78 20.22 -5.74
C LEU A 223 -15.01 21.13 -5.72
N GLU A 224 -15.65 21.36 -6.86
CA GLU A 224 -16.81 22.26 -6.99
C GLU A 224 -18.04 21.68 -6.28
N ASN A 225 -18.22 20.36 -6.38
CA ASN A 225 -19.36 19.65 -5.78
C ASN A 225 -18.99 18.89 -4.50
N ILE A 226 -17.72 18.92 -4.08
CA ILE A 226 -17.19 18.20 -2.90
C ILE A 226 -17.52 16.69 -2.99
N GLU A 227 -17.52 16.14 -4.21
CA GLU A 227 -17.66 14.71 -4.44
C GLU A 227 -16.26 14.12 -4.53
N ILE A 228 -15.86 13.36 -3.51
CA ILE A 228 -14.56 12.67 -3.48
C ILE A 228 -14.82 11.17 -3.37
N SER A 229 -14.12 10.37 -4.17
CA SER A 229 -14.12 8.92 -4.06
C SER A 229 -12.72 8.35 -3.93
N ILE A 230 -12.65 7.15 -3.37
CA ILE A 230 -11.52 6.26 -3.50
C ILE A 230 -11.87 5.30 -4.62
N ASP A 231 -11.08 5.33 -5.68
CA ASP A 231 -11.22 4.40 -6.78
C ASP A 231 -9.99 3.49 -6.83
N TYR A 232 -10.08 2.40 -7.58
CA TYR A 232 -8.95 1.51 -7.84
C TYR A 232 -8.62 1.54 -9.33
N ALA A 233 -7.36 1.77 -9.65
CA ALA A 233 -6.88 1.85 -11.03
C ALA A 233 -5.76 0.84 -11.26
N ILE A 234 -5.67 0.31 -12.48
CA ILE A 234 -4.50 -0.45 -12.92
C ILE A 234 -3.62 0.47 -13.74
N ARG A 235 -2.36 0.58 -13.34
CA ARG A 235 -1.39 1.36 -14.09
C ARG A 235 -1.05 0.68 -15.43
N MET A 236 -1.15 1.39 -16.55
CA MET A 236 -0.86 0.88 -17.90
C MET A 236 -0.08 1.89 -18.74
N LYS A 237 0.91 2.58 -18.16
CA LYS A 237 1.59 3.73 -18.79
C LYS A 237 2.34 3.33 -20.06
N HIS A 238 2.94 2.14 -20.08
CA HIS A 238 3.82 1.70 -21.16
C HIS A 238 3.20 0.62 -22.05
N ARG A 239 1.94 0.25 -21.80
CA ARG A 239 1.29 -0.87 -22.49
C ARG A 239 1.21 -0.73 -24.01
N LEU A 240 1.16 0.50 -24.50
CA LEU A 240 1.12 0.80 -25.94
C LEU A 240 2.48 1.21 -26.51
N ASP A 241 3.55 1.20 -25.71
CA ASP A 241 4.90 1.54 -26.17
C ASP A 241 5.58 0.32 -26.82
N PRO A 242 5.80 0.32 -28.15
CA PRO A 242 6.38 -0.83 -28.83
C PRO A 242 7.81 -1.16 -28.38
N TYR A 243 8.60 -0.17 -27.94
CA TYR A 243 9.95 -0.42 -27.45
C TYR A 243 9.92 -1.15 -26.11
N PHE A 244 9.06 -0.70 -25.20
CA PHE A 244 8.87 -1.37 -23.92
C PHE A 244 8.33 -2.80 -24.06
N ILE A 245 7.38 -3.02 -24.98
CA ILE A 245 6.88 -4.36 -25.28
C ILE A 245 8.00 -5.26 -25.86
N ALA A 246 8.89 -4.71 -26.69
CA ALA A 246 10.04 -5.46 -27.19
C ALA A 246 10.99 -5.88 -26.05
N GLU A 247 11.25 -4.98 -25.09
CA GLU A 247 12.07 -5.27 -23.89
C GLU A 247 11.49 -6.41 -23.05
N ILE A 248 10.17 -6.37 -22.78
CA ILE A 248 9.47 -7.46 -22.08
C ILE A 248 9.66 -8.79 -22.83
N ASN A 249 9.50 -8.79 -24.15
CA ASN A 249 9.63 -9.98 -24.97
C ASN A 249 11.08 -10.51 -25.03
N GLU A 250 12.07 -9.64 -24.99
CA GLU A 250 13.48 -10.03 -24.89
C GLU A 250 13.78 -10.66 -23.52
N HIS A 251 13.29 -10.05 -22.44
CA HIS A 251 13.40 -10.62 -21.10
C HIS A 251 12.71 -12.00 -21.01
N ARG A 252 11.56 -12.16 -21.68
CA ARG A 252 10.85 -13.44 -21.86
C ARG A 252 11.72 -14.53 -22.48
N LYS A 253 12.40 -14.20 -23.58
CA LYS A 253 13.30 -15.13 -24.27
C LYS A 253 14.54 -15.45 -23.44
N LYS A 254 15.07 -14.48 -22.68
CA LYS A 254 16.29 -14.64 -21.88
C LYS A 254 16.07 -15.51 -20.64
N TYR A 255 14.89 -15.45 -20.02
CA TYR A 255 14.58 -16.17 -18.78
C TYR A 255 13.29 -17.00 -18.87
N PRO A 256 13.18 -17.98 -19.80
CA PRO A 256 11.92 -18.66 -20.12
C PRO A 256 11.26 -19.33 -18.90
N ASN A 257 12.06 -19.86 -17.97
CA ASN A 257 11.57 -20.55 -16.77
C ASN A 257 11.08 -19.61 -15.66
N LYS A 258 11.16 -18.28 -15.85
CA LYS A 258 10.71 -17.29 -14.87
C LYS A 258 9.36 -16.67 -15.24
N HIS A 259 8.78 -17.01 -16.40
CA HIS A 259 7.52 -16.44 -16.87
C HIS A 259 6.34 -17.28 -16.41
N SER A 260 5.22 -16.61 -16.19
CA SER A 260 3.98 -17.22 -15.70
C SER A 260 3.35 -18.20 -16.69
N GLY A 261 3.60 -18.04 -18.00
CA GLY A 261 3.04 -18.92 -19.03
C GLY A 261 1.52 -18.86 -19.10
N LEU A 262 0.91 -17.78 -18.59
CA LEU A 262 -0.54 -17.63 -18.46
C LEU A 262 -1.22 -17.13 -19.73
N GLN A 263 -0.45 -16.74 -20.75
CA GLN A 263 -1.00 -16.25 -22.01
C GLN A 263 -1.97 -17.27 -22.61
N LYS A 264 -3.22 -16.85 -22.76
CA LYS A 264 -4.25 -17.64 -23.43
C LYS A 264 -4.45 -17.08 -24.82
N ASN A 265 -4.08 -17.87 -25.82
CA ASN A 265 -4.34 -17.55 -27.21
C ASN A 265 -5.86 -17.42 -27.43
N ASN A 266 -6.28 -16.44 -28.24
CA ASN A 266 -7.68 -16.21 -28.65
C ASN A 266 -8.64 -15.67 -27.58
N ILE A 267 -8.13 -15.10 -26.47
CA ILE A 267 -8.95 -14.32 -25.53
C ILE A 267 -8.73 -12.83 -25.81
N GLU A 268 -9.81 -12.07 -25.95
CA GLU A 268 -9.73 -10.61 -26.03
C GLU A 268 -9.22 -10.04 -24.69
N ASP A 269 -8.30 -9.08 -24.78
CA ASP A 269 -7.69 -8.48 -23.59
C ASP A 269 -8.67 -7.51 -22.92
N HIS A 270 -9.26 -7.92 -21.80
CA HIS A 270 -10.15 -7.07 -21.01
C HIS A 270 -9.50 -6.67 -19.68
N LEU A 271 -9.58 -5.39 -19.32
CA LEU A 271 -9.26 -4.96 -17.96
C LEU A 271 -10.28 -5.55 -16.97
N PRO A 272 -9.86 -5.92 -15.76
CA PRO A 272 -10.79 -6.33 -14.71
C PRO A 272 -11.67 -5.15 -14.32
N ASP A 273 -12.93 -5.43 -14.01
CA ASP A 273 -13.86 -4.40 -13.55
C ASP A 273 -13.67 -4.14 -12.06
N LEU A 274 -13.05 -2.99 -11.75
CA LEU A 274 -12.74 -2.56 -10.38
C LEU A 274 -13.79 -1.62 -9.79
N GLN A 275 -14.87 -1.31 -10.52
CA GLN A 275 -15.84 -0.28 -10.10
C GLN A 275 -16.50 -0.63 -8.76
N ASN A 276 -16.76 -1.92 -8.51
CA ASN A 276 -17.41 -2.40 -7.28
C ASN A 276 -16.56 -2.25 -6.01
N TYR A 277 -15.26 -1.95 -6.14
CA TYR A 277 -14.36 -1.70 -5.00
C TYR A 277 -14.17 -0.21 -4.71
N SER A 278 -14.72 0.65 -5.58
CA SER A 278 -14.64 2.10 -5.42
C SER A 278 -15.67 2.58 -4.39
N LYS A 279 -15.31 3.58 -3.60
CA LYS A 279 -16.15 4.12 -2.53
C LYS A 279 -16.22 5.64 -2.57
N LYS A 280 -17.44 6.17 -2.69
CA LYS A 280 -17.71 7.60 -2.46
C LYS A 280 -17.57 7.93 -0.98
N LEU A 281 -16.85 9.01 -0.69
CA LEU A 281 -16.66 9.50 0.67
C LEU A 281 -17.81 10.44 1.04
N ASN A 282 -18.51 10.14 2.13
CA ASN A 282 -19.55 11.02 2.64
C ASN A 282 -18.92 12.11 3.52
N LEU A 283 -18.73 13.29 2.93
CA LEU A 283 -18.11 14.44 3.60
C LEU A 283 -19.11 15.29 4.41
N GLN A 284 -20.31 14.81 4.71
CA GLN A 284 -21.33 15.63 5.38
C GLN A 284 -21.32 15.54 6.91
N SER A 285 -20.59 14.61 7.53
CA SER A 285 -20.80 14.28 8.95
C SER A 285 -19.64 14.55 9.92
N LYS A 286 -18.40 14.76 9.47
CA LYS A 286 -17.21 14.79 10.37
C LYS A 286 -16.14 15.81 9.95
N VAL A 287 -16.21 17.03 10.52
CA VAL A 287 -15.37 18.20 10.15
C VAL A 287 -13.86 17.90 10.04
N LYS A 288 -13.25 17.21 11.01
CA LYS A 288 -11.80 16.88 10.95
C LYS A 288 -11.45 15.88 9.85
N PHE A 289 -12.28 14.86 9.66
CA PHE A 289 -12.15 13.89 8.56
C PHE A 289 -12.26 14.61 7.21
N ASN A 290 -13.28 15.45 7.06
CA ASN A 290 -13.52 16.21 5.85
C ASN A 290 -12.36 17.13 5.49
N ASN A 291 -11.86 17.91 6.46
CA ASN A 291 -10.76 18.85 6.24
C ASN A 291 -9.49 18.15 5.78
N PHE A 292 -9.20 16.97 6.36
CA PHE A 292 -8.04 16.20 5.97
C PHE A 292 -8.20 15.59 4.57
N VAL A 293 -9.33 14.96 4.27
CA VAL A 293 -9.62 14.42 2.93
C VAL A 293 -9.55 15.52 1.88
N LEU A 294 -10.12 16.69 2.16
CA LEU A 294 -10.01 17.87 1.30
C LEU A 294 -8.57 18.36 1.16
N SER A 295 -7.74 18.26 2.19
CA SER A 295 -6.33 18.67 2.12
C SER A 295 -5.51 17.76 1.21
N ILE A 296 -5.69 16.43 1.29
CA ILE A 296 -5.07 15.48 0.36
C ILE A 296 -5.49 15.83 -1.06
N TYR A 297 -6.79 15.97 -1.27
CA TYR A 297 -7.35 16.20 -2.59
C TYR A 297 -6.95 17.57 -3.19
N LYS A 298 -6.84 18.62 -2.37
CA LYS A 298 -6.32 19.94 -2.81
C LYS A 298 -4.83 19.89 -3.15
N ASN A 299 -4.03 19.18 -2.36
CA ASN A 299 -2.61 18.99 -2.66
C ASN A 299 -2.43 18.28 -4.01
N TRP A 300 -3.32 17.34 -4.34
CA TRP A 300 -3.40 16.78 -5.68
C TRP A 300 -3.80 17.83 -6.74
N PHE A 301 -4.92 18.52 -6.56
CA PHE A 301 -5.46 19.46 -7.57
C PHE A 301 -4.46 20.57 -7.94
N ASN A 302 -3.80 21.16 -6.92
CA ASN A 302 -2.79 22.19 -7.11
C ASN A 302 -1.55 21.69 -7.87
N SER A 303 -1.23 20.40 -7.77
CA SER A 303 -0.12 19.80 -8.53
C SER A 303 -0.43 19.63 -10.03
N GLN A 304 -1.70 19.44 -10.39
CA GLN A 304 -2.13 19.36 -11.79
C GLN A 304 -2.09 20.74 -12.47
N ILE A 305 -2.53 21.80 -11.78
CA ILE A 305 -2.49 23.17 -12.31
C ILE A 305 -1.05 23.64 -12.57
N ASN A 306 -0.12 23.31 -11.66
CA ASN A 306 1.29 23.64 -11.85
C ASN A 306 1.96 22.88 -13.01
N ASN A 307 1.48 21.66 -13.34
CA ASN A 307 1.94 20.90 -14.50
C ASN A 307 1.34 21.40 -15.83
N ILE A 308 0.17 22.04 -15.82
CA ILE A 308 -0.43 22.65 -17.03
C ILE A 308 0.31 23.95 -17.40
N ASN A 309 0.80 24.70 -16.41
CA ASN A 309 1.55 25.94 -16.64
C ASN A 309 3.02 25.73 -17.09
N LEU A 310 3.52 24.50 -17.07
CA LEU A 310 4.86 24.15 -17.59
C LEU A 310 4.83 23.52 -18.99
N ASN A 311 3.66 23.06 -19.47
CA ASN A 311 3.46 22.55 -20.83
C ASN A 311 2.82 23.59 -21.78
N SER A 312 2.73 24.85 -21.33
CA SER A 312 2.23 26.00 -22.11
C SER A 312 3.28 27.09 -22.32
N MET A 313 4.57 26.75 -22.16
CA MET A 313 5.72 27.55 -22.62
C MET A 313 6.64 26.71 -23.51
#